data_AF-A0AAJ1ZT22-F1
#
_entry.id   AF-A0AAJ1ZT22-F1
#
_cell.length_a   1.000
_cell.length_b   1.000
_cell.length_c   1.000
_cell.angle_alpha   90.00
_cell.angle_beta   90.00
_cell.angle_gamma   90.00
#
_symmetry.space_group_name_H-M   'P 1'
#
loop_
_entity.id
_entity.type
_entity.pdbx_description
1 polymer ?
#
loop_
_entity_poly.entity_id
_entity_poly.type
_entity_poly.pdbx_seq_one_letter_code
_entity_poly.pdbx_strand_id
1 'polypeptide(L)'
;MTTTFEWLRTTLVQDYNLEPGALTPDASLESLGLDSLAVAELLFAVEDKFRITLPAEPPPLNALNDVVQFIDAQIAVQHGELAPTGELPSTPSSA
;
A
#
# COMPACT_ATOMS: atom_id res chain seq x y z
N MET A 1 -7.08 -6.74 -12.53
CA MET A 1 -6.27 -5.69 -11.89
C MET A 1 -6.92 -5.37 -10.56
N THR A 2 -6.60 -6.14 -9.52
CA THR A 2 -7.03 -5.82 -8.15
C THR A 2 -6.22 -4.62 -7.67
N THR A 3 -6.90 -3.57 -7.22
CA THR A 3 -6.23 -2.41 -6.64
C THR A 3 -5.69 -2.75 -5.25
N THR A 4 -4.72 -1.98 -4.77
CA THR A 4 -4.16 -2.08 -3.41
C THR A 4 -5.28 -2.10 -2.35
N PHE A 5 -6.29 -1.24 -2.50
CA PHE A 5 -7.46 -1.19 -1.61
C PHE A 5 -8.30 -2.47 -1.63
N GLU A 6 -8.59 -3.03 -2.81
CA GLU A 6 -9.40 -4.26 -2.92
C GLU A 6 -8.69 -5.46 -2.28
N TRP A 7 -7.37 -5.57 -2.50
CA TRP A 7 -6.57 -6.60 -1.83
C TRP A 7 -6.57 -6.40 -0.32
N LEU A 8 -6.31 -5.17 0.14
CA LEU A 8 -6.28 -4.84 1.56
C LEU A 8 -7.63 -5.15 2.23
N ARG A 9 -8.74 -4.78 1.60
CA ARG A 9 -10.09 -5.09 2.07
C ARG A 9 -10.31 -6.60 2.18
N THR A 10 -9.86 -7.36 1.19
CA THR A 10 -9.97 -8.82 1.19
C THR A 10 -9.18 -9.44 2.34
N THR A 11 -7.91 -9.05 2.51
CA THR A 11 -7.06 -9.51 3.63
C THR A 11 -7.67 -9.14 4.97
N LEU A 12 -8.18 -7.92 5.13
CA LEU A 12 -8.83 -7.47 6.36
C LEU A 12 -10.11 -8.27 6.70
N VAL A 13 -10.90 -8.65 5.70
CA VAL A 13 -12.08 -9.49 5.92
C VAL A 13 -11.68 -10.93 6.26
N GLN A 14 -10.65 -11.48 5.61
CA GLN A 14 -10.29 -12.90 5.75
C GLN A 14 -9.43 -13.17 6.99
N ASP A 15 -8.37 -12.40 7.22
CA ASP A 15 -7.42 -12.59 8.33
C ASP A 15 -7.93 -11.97 9.63
N TYR A 16 -8.61 -10.82 9.54
CA TYR A 16 -9.04 -10.05 10.72
C TYR A 16 -10.54 -10.14 11.00
N ASN A 17 -11.29 -10.90 10.18
CA ASN A 17 -12.74 -11.09 10.33
C ASN A 17 -13.51 -9.76 10.42
N LEU A 18 -13.04 -8.73 9.70
CA LEU A 18 -13.69 -7.43 9.67
C LEU A 18 -14.89 -7.40 8.74
N GLU A 19 -15.86 -6.53 9.06
CA GLU A 19 -17.05 -6.39 8.24
C GLU A 19 -16.75 -5.58 6.97
N PRO A 20 -17.01 -6.11 5.76
CA PRO A 20 -16.67 -5.42 4.52
C PRO A 20 -17.38 -4.07 4.41
N GLY A 21 -18.58 -3.92 5.00
CA GLY A 21 -19.32 -2.66 5.03
C GLY A 21 -18.62 -1.56 5.84
N ALA A 22 -17.84 -1.92 6.86
CA ALA A 22 -17.08 -0.99 7.69
C ALA A 22 -15.76 -0.53 7.05
N LEU A 23 -15.20 -1.34 6.13
CA LEU A 23 -13.96 -1.06 5.42
C LEU A 23 -14.14 0.00 4.33
N THR A 24 -14.30 1.25 4.77
CA THR A 24 -14.39 2.43 3.90
C THR A 24 -13.04 3.14 3.85
N PRO A 25 -12.70 3.87 2.77
CA PRO A 25 -11.42 4.59 2.68
C PRO A 25 -11.23 5.63 3.80
N ASP A 26 -12.33 6.16 4.35
CA ASP A 26 -12.32 7.15 5.44
C ASP A 26 -12.28 6.49 6.82
N ALA A 27 -12.51 5.17 6.92
CA ALA A 27 -12.52 4.49 8.20
C ALA A 27 -11.11 4.45 8.83
N SER A 28 -11.07 4.83 10.11
CA SER A 28 -9.85 4.84 10.91
C SER A 28 -9.43 3.42 11.30
N LEU A 29 -8.12 3.14 11.29
CA LEU A 29 -7.60 1.82 11.64
C LEU A 29 -7.98 1.42 13.07
N GLU A 30 -7.91 2.37 14.01
CA GLU A 30 -8.34 2.16 15.40
C GLU A 30 -9.84 1.83 15.49
N SER A 31 -10.70 2.49 14.71
CA SER A 31 -12.14 2.22 14.71
C SER A 31 -12.48 0.84 14.14
N LEU A 32 -11.59 0.29 13.32
CA LEU A 32 -11.70 -1.06 12.77
C LEU A 32 -11.14 -2.12 13.72
N GLY A 33 -10.56 -1.72 14.86
CA GLY A 33 -9.91 -2.64 15.79
C GLY A 33 -8.57 -3.16 15.30
N LEU A 34 -7.88 -2.42 14.43
CA LEU A 34 -6.52 -2.76 14.00
C LEU A 34 -5.52 -2.30 15.07
N ASP A 35 -5.09 -3.25 15.88
CA ASP A 35 -4.01 -3.06 16.86
C ASP A 35 -2.62 -2.97 16.20
N SER A 36 -1.62 -2.52 16.96
CA SER A 36 -0.21 -2.48 16.52
C SER A 36 0.32 -3.80 15.94
N LEU A 37 -0.10 -4.94 16.50
CA LEU A 37 0.26 -6.27 15.98
C LEU A 37 -0.41 -6.52 14.62
N ALA A 38 -1.69 -6.19 14.50
CA ALA A 38 -2.44 -6.34 13.25
C ALA A 38 -1.83 -5.50 12.14
N VAL A 39 -1.47 -4.24 12.44
CA VAL A 39 -0.79 -3.36 11.49
C VAL A 39 0.57 -3.95 11.08
N ALA A 40 1.35 -4.48 12.03
CA ALA A 40 2.63 -5.12 11.71
C ALA A 40 2.47 -6.32 10.76
N GLU A 41 1.52 -7.22 11.04
CA GLU A 41 1.21 -8.37 10.18
C GLU A 41 0.74 -7.95 8.79
N LEU A 42 -0.09 -6.91 8.72
CA LEU A 42 -0.56 -6.33 7.45
C LEU A 42 0.61 -5.80 6.63
N LEU A 43 1.53 -5.05 7.24
CA LEU A 43 2.74 -4.53 6.57
C LEU A 43 3.61 -5.67 6.04
N PHE A 44 3.84 -6.73 6.82
CA PHE A 44 4.57 -7.91 6.36
C PHE A 44 3.87 -8.61 5.17
N ALA A 45 2.55 -8.76 5.22
CA ALA A 45 1.78 -9.36 4.13
C ALA A 45 1.86 -8.52 2.85
N VAL A 46 1.85 -7.19 2.98
CA VAL A 46 2.04 -6.26 1.86
C VAL A 46 3.42 -6.43 1.24
N GLU A 47 4.48 -6.46 2.07
CA GLU A 47 5.86 -6.61 1.60
C GLU A 47 6.05 -7.90 0.78
N ASP A 48 5.52 -9.04 1.25
CA ASP A 48 5.60 -10.29 0.50
C ASP A 48 4.71 -10.27 -0.76
N LYS A 49 3.47 -9.76 -0.64
CA LYS A 49 2.51 -9.70 -1.75
C LYS A 49 3.03 -8.87 -2.92
N PHE A 50 3.46 -7.65 -2.62
CA PHE A 50 3.86 -6.69 -3.63
C PHE A 50 5.37 -6.72 -3.87
N ARG A 51 6.14 -7.55 -3.14
CA ARG A 51 7.61 -7.61 -3.24
C ARG A 51 8.23 -6.22 -3.09
N ILE A 52 7.75 -5.47 -2.11
CA ILE A 52 8.25 -4.15 -1.75
C ILE A 52 8.92 -4.19 -0.38
N THR A 53 9.80 -3.24 -0.10
CA THR A 53 10.30 -2.98 1.25
C THR A 53 9.59 -1.78 1.86
N LEU A 54 9.00 -1.95 3.04
CA LEU A 54 8.40 -0.86 3.80
C LEU A 54 9.40 -0.32 4.84
N PRO A 55 9.41 0.99 5.14
CA PRO A 55 10.21 1.53 6.22
C PRO A 55 9.79 0.94 7.57
N ALA A 56 10.77 0.69 8.44
CA ALA A 56 10.53 0.16 9.79
C ALA A 56 9.64 1.09 10.65
N GLU A 57 9.68 2.39 10.36
CA GLU A 57 8.79 3.38 10.95
C GLU A 57 7.91 3.97 9.84
N PRO A 58 6.68 3.46 9.65
CA PRO A 58 5.74 4.03 8.70
C PRO A 58 5.24 5.39 9.21
N PRO A 59 4.76 6.26 8.30
CA PRO A 59 4.07 7.49 8.69
C PRO A 59 2.82 7.18 9.53
N PRO A 60 2.23 8.19 10.20
CA PRO A 60 1.01 8.00 10.98
C PRO A 60 -0.19 7.66 10.08
N LEU A 61 -0.45 6.37 9.92
CA LEU A 61 -1.58 5.84 9.14
C LEU A 61 -2.86 5.92 9.98
N ASN A 62 -3.63 6.99 9.80
CA ASN A 62 -4.86 7.21 10.58
C ASN A 62 -6.06 6.44 10.01
N ALA A 63 -6.13 6.36 8.68
CA ALA A 63 -7.26 5.80 7.95
C ALA A 63 -6.80 4.83 6.85
N LEU A 64 -7.76 4.02 6.38
CA LEU A 64 -7.56 3.04 5.32
C LEU A 64 -6.97 3.64 4.04
N ASN A 65 -7.42 4.84 3.64
CA ASN A 65 -6.88 5.54 2.49
C ASN A 65 -5.38 5.88 2.63
N ASP A 66 -4.91 6.14 3.84
CA ASP A 66 -3.53 6.51 4.15
C ASP A 66 -2.63 5.30 3.95
N VAL A 67 -3.06 4.14 4.47
CA VAL A 67 -2.39 2.84 4.25
C VAL A 67 -2.29 2.54 2.76
N VAL A 68 -3.40 2.68 2.03
CA VAL A 68 -3.42 2.39 0.59
C VAL A 68 -2.47 3.31 -0.18
N GLN A 69 -2.54 4.62 0.06
CA GLN A 69 -1.68 5.58 -0.62
C GLN A 69 -0.21 5.35 -0.31
N PHE A 70 0.11 5.01 0.94
CA PHE A 70 1.47 4.69 1.36
C PHE A 70 2.01 3.46 0.62
N ILE A 71 1.23 2.38 0.56
CA ILE A 71 1.62 1.17 -0.16
C ILE A 71 1.76 1.45 -1.66
N ASP A 72 0.81 2.15 -2.26
CA ASP A 72 0.81 2.48 -3.69
C ASP A 72 2.03 3.33 -4.06
N ALA A 73 2.39 4.30 -3.23
CA ALA A 73 3.61 5.09 -3.39
C ALA A 73 4.87 4.21 -3.32
N GLN A 74 4.94 3.26 -2.39
CA GLN A 74 6.07 2.34 -2.28
C GLN A 74 6.18 1.39 -3.48
N ILE A 75 5.05 0.90 -3.99
CA ILE A 75 4.99 0.12 -5.23
C ILE A 75 5.47 0.98 -6.40
N ALA A 76 4.96 2.21 -6.55
CA ALA A 76 5.37 3.10 -7.63
C ALA A 76 6.87 3.43 -7.58
N VAL A 77 7.43 3.63 -6.39
CA VAL A 77 8.87 3.90 -6.19
C VAL A 77 9.73 2.67 -6.50
N GLN A 78 9.32 1.47 -6.08
CA GLN A 78 10.16 0.26 -6.18
C GLN A 78 9.93 -0.54 -7.46
N HIS A 79 8.69 -0.59 -7.95
CA HIS A 79 8.29 -1.28 -9.18
C HIS A 79 8.19 -0.34 -10.39
N GLY A 80 8.27 0.98 -10.17
CA GLY A 80 8.74 1.93 -11.17
C GLY A 80 8.05 1.88 -12.52
N GLU A 81 6.81 2.38 -12.61
CA GLU A 81 6.32 3.00 -13.84
C GLU A 81 5.84 4.43 -13.55
N LEU A 82 6.81 5.33 -13.40
CA LEU A 82 6.62 6.72 -13.81
C LEU A 82 6.85 6.79 -15.31
N ALA A 83 5.80 6.58 -16.10
CA ALA A 83 5.72 7.14 -17.43
C ALA A 83 4.91 8.44 -17.36
N PRO A 84 5.52 9.63 -17.23
CA PRO A 84 4.99 10.79 -17.94
C PRO A 84 5.38 10.59 -19.41
N THR A 85 4.41 10.36 -20.28
CA THR A 85 4.69 10.43 -21.72
C THR A 85 5.05 11.88 -22.08
N GLY A 86 6.21 12.04 -22.73
CA GLY A 86 6.78 13.27 -23.27
C GLY A 86 8.06 13.66 -22.51
N GLU A 87 9.29 13.46 -22.98
CA GLU A 87 9.85 13.37 -24.34
C GLU A 87 11.16 12.54 -24.33
N LEU A 88 11.45 11.82 -25.42
CA LEU A 88 12.78 11.26 -25.76
C LEU A 88 13.38 12.09 -26.92
N PRO A 89 14.69 12.04 -27.26
CA PRO A 89 15.85 11.47 -26.54
C PRO A 89 17.08 12.42 -26.54
N SER A 90 18.09 12.17 -25.71
CA SER A 90 19.48 12.55 -26.04
C SER A 90 20.47 11.63 -25.32
N THR A 91 21.09 10.74 -26.09
CA THR A 91 22.38 10.16 -25.75
C THR A 91 23.42 11.29 -25.64
N PRO A 92 24.49 11.08 -24.86
CA PRO A 92 25.78 11.26 -25.51
C PRO A 92 26.54 9.94 -25.50
N SER A 93 26.84 9.50 -26.72
CA SER A 93 27.94 8.61 -27.02
C SER A 93 29.25 9.25 -26.57
N SER A 94 29.99 8.59 -25.68
CA SER A 94 31.42 8.81 -25.36
C SER A 94 31.85 7.65 -24.47
N ALA A 95 32.84 6.81 -24.77
CA ALA A 95 33.99 6.94 -25.66
C ALA A 95 34.39 5.56 -26.22
#